data_AF-A0A968BVR3-F1
#
_entry.id   AF-A0A968BVR3-F1
#
_cell.length_a   1.000
_cell.length_b   1.000
_cell.length_c   1.000
_cell.angle_alpha   90.00
_cell.angle_beta   90.00
_cell.angle_gamma   90.00
#
_symmetry.space_group_name_H-M   'P 1'
#
loop_
_entity.id
_entity.type
_entity.pdbx_description
1 polymer ?
#
loop_
_entity_poly.entity_id
_entity_poly.type
_entity_poly.pdbx_seq_one_letter_code
_entity_poly.pdbx_strand_id
1 'polypeptide(L)' 'IFDQTEVYDPSTGTWFSLTPMPVPRHGIGAAAVGNRLIIPGGGTIAGLRETDFVDEFLVLGHSTILAQ' A
#
# COMPACT_ATOMS: atom_id res chain seq x y z
N ILE A 1 -6.72 -12.46 2.88
CA ILE A 1 -6.66 -11.09 3.43
C ILE A 1 -5.24 -10.91 3.94
N PHE A 2 -4.56 -9.89 3.47
CA PHE A 2 -3.11 -9.71 3.65
C PHE A 2 -2.86 -8.30 4.20
N ASP A 3 -1.86 -8.15 5.05
CA ASP A 3 -1.43 -6.87 5.62
C ASP A 3 -0.05 -6.45 5.12
N GLN A 4 0.63 -7.32 4.38
CA GLN A 4 1.95 -7.05 3.84
C GLN A 4 1.93 -5.81 2.95
N THR A 5 2.87 -4.90 3.21
CA THR A 5 3.21 -3.80 2.33
C THR A 5 4.66 -3.97 1.92
N GLU A 6 4.93 -3.92 0.62
CA GLU A 6 6.26 -4.19 0.07
C GLU A 6 6.59 -3.16 -1.02
N VAL A 7 7.87 -2.83 -1.16
CA VAL A 7 8.38 -1.99 -2.25
C VAL A 7 9.38 -2.77 -3.07
N TYR A 8 9.24 -2.69 -4.39
CA TYR A 8 10.20 -3.23 -5.33
C TYR A 8 11.17 -2.15 -5.78
N ASP A 9 12.47 -2.44 -5.70
CA ASP A 9 13.53 -1.60 -6.27
C ASP A 9 14.05 -2.23 -7.58
N PRO A 10 13.74 -1.63 -8.74
CA PRO A 10 14.18 -2.14 -10.03
C PRO A 10 15.71 -2.08 -10.23
N SER A 11 16.43 -1.22 -9.51
CA SER A 11 17.89 -1.08 -9.67
C SER A 11 18.66 -2.25 -9.04
N THR A 12 18.11 -2.82 -7.98
CA THR A 12 18.67 -3.98 -7.26
C THR A 12 17.86 -5.26 -7.50
N GLY A 13 16.72 -5.17 -8.19
CA GLY A 13 15.85 -6.30 -8.50
C GLY A 13 15.24 -6.96 -7.27
N THR A 14 15.12 -6.22 -6.16
CA THR A 14 14.80 -6.79 -4.84
C THR A 14 13.52 -6.19 -4.27
N TRP A 15 12.79 -7.01 -3.51
CA TRP A 15 11.64 -6.59 -2.72
C TRP A 15 12.06 -6.28 -1.28
N PHE A 16 11.55 -5.19 -0.72
CA PHE A 16 11.74 -4.80 0.67
C PHE A 16 10.39 -4.73 1.38
N SER A 17 10.29 -5.29 2.58
CA SER A 17 9.11 -5.14 3.43
C SER A 17 9.05 -3.73 4.02
N LEU A 18 7.86 -3.13 4.01
CA LEU A 18 7.54 -1.87 4.67
C LEU A 18 6.68 -2.14 5.91
N THR A 19 6.29 -1.06 6.61
CA THR A 19 5.27 -1.13 7.66
C THR A 19 4.00 -1.78 7.10
N PRO A 20 3.45 -2.83 7.75
CA PRO A 20 2.21 -3.45 7.30
C PRO A 20 1.04 -2.46 7.25
N MET A 21 0.05 -2.73 6.40
CA MET A 21 -1.19 -1.98 6.37
C MET A 21 -1.88 -2.07 7.73
N PRO A 22 -2.35 -0.96 8.32
CA PRO A 22 -3.11 -0.97 9.57
C PRO A 22 -4.41 -1.78 9.48
N VAL A 23 -5.03 -1.80 8.28
CA VAL A 23 -6.23 -2.57 7.98
C VAL A 23 -5.91 -3.58 6.88
N PRO A 24 -5.76 -4.89 7.23
CA PRO A 24 -5.54 -5.96 6.26
C PRO A 24 -6.71 -6.05 5.28
N ARG A 25 -6.43 -5.96 3.97
CA ARG A 25 -7.48 -5.91 2.94
C ARG A 25 -7.05 -6.48 1.59
N HIS A 26 -8.01 -6.64 0.68
CA HIS A 26 -7.83 -7.16 -0.68
C HIS A 26 -8.70 -6.37 -1.67
N GLY A 27 -8.56 -6.65 -2.98
CA GLY A 27 -9.36 -5.98 -4.02
C GLY A 27 -9.14 -4.48 -4.06
N ILE A 28 -7.91 -4.03 -3.76
CA ILE A 28 -7.54 -2.62 -3.68
C ILE A 28 -7.18 -2.05 -5.07
N GLY A 29 -7.43 -0.76 -5.24
CA GLY A 29 -6.83 0.07 -6.28
C GLY A 29 -5.87 1.07 -5.67
N ALA A 30 -4.94 1.61 -6.46
CA ALA A 30 -4.01 2.65 -6.01
C ALA A 30 -3.84 3.73 -7.07
N ALA A 31 -3.59 4.97 -6.63
CA ALA A 31 -3.29 6.10 -7.50
C ALA A 31 -2.05 6.85 -7.00
N ALA A 32 -1.13 7.15 -7.91
CA ALA A 32 0.00 8.02 -7.63
C ALA A 32 -0.37 9.47 -7.97
N VAL A 33 -0.19 10.39 -7.01
CA VAL A 33 -0.49 11.82 -7.16
C VAL A 33 0.68 12.62 -6.60
N GLY A 34 1.48 13.24 -7.48
CA GLY A 34 2.71 13.93 -7.08
C GLY A 34 3.69 12.95 -6.43
N ASN A 35 4.03 13.20 -5.16
CA ASN A 35 4.90 12.33 -4.36
C ASN A 35 4.12 11.42 -3.40
N ARG A 36 2.83 11.18 -3.65
CA ARG A 36 1.96 10.37 -2.79
C ARG A 36 1.41 9.18 -3.55
N LEU A 37 1.27 8.05 -2.86
CA LEU A 37 0.50 6.88 -3.32
C LEU A 37 -0.72 6.73 -2.40
N ILE A 38 -1.91 6.75 -2.99
CA ILE A 38 -3.19 6.72 -2.26
C ILE A 38 -3.88 5.39 -2.58
N ILE A 39 -4.27 4.66 -1.54
CA ILE A 39 -4.95 3.35 -1.66
C ILE A 39 -6.31 3.41 -0.96
N PRO A 40 -7.38 3.79 -1.68
CA PRO A 40 -8.71 3.89 -1.10
C PRO A 40 -9.41 2.52 -1.00
N GLY A 41 -10.02 2.28 0.16
CA GLY A 41 -10.95 1.19 0.40
C GLY A 41 -10.35 -0.21 0.22
N GLY A 42 -11.15 -1.11 -0.34
CA GLY A 42 -10.86 -2.54 -0.44
C GLY A 42 -11.77 -3.38 0.45
N GLY A 43 -11.54 -4.69 0.48
CA GLY A 43 -12.34 -5.64 1.26
C GLY A 43 -11.60 -6.21 2.46
N THR A 44 -12.19 -6.23 3.66
CA THR A 44 -11.56 -6.81 4.86
C THR A 44 -11.89 -8.30 5.06
N ILE A 45 -12.80 -8.87 4.27
CA ILE A 45 -13.22 -10.28 4.32
C ILE A 45 -13.34 -10.81 2.90
N ALA A 46 -12.84 -12.02 2.64
CA ALA A 46 -12.89 -12.62 1.30
C ALA A 46 -14.33 -12.71 0.79
N GLY A 47 -14.56 -12.34 -0.47
CA GLY A 47 -15.88 -12.35 -1.07
C GLY A 47 -16.59 -11.01 -0.95
N LEU A 48 -16.84 -10.48 0.26
CA LEU A 48 -17.46 -9.17 0.50
C LEU A 48 -17.17 -8.63 1.91
N ARG A 49 -16.79 -7.33 1.99
CA ARG A 49 -16.99 -6.34 3.08
C ARG A 49 -16.08 -5.13 2.80
N GLU A 50 -16.63 -4.12 2.16
CA GLU A 50 -15.89 -2.90 1.80
C GLU A 50 -15.50 -2.08 3.04
N THR A 51 -14.41 -1.33 2.94
CA THR A 51 -13.99 -0.34 3.95
C THR A 51 -13.83 1.04 3.29
N ASP A 52 -14.03 2.09 4.09
CA ASP A 52 -13.73 3.48 3.77
C ASP A 52 -12.29 3.89 4.16
N PHE A 53 -11.49 2.95 4.67
CA PHE A 53 -10.10 3.20 5.05
C PHE A 53 -9.24 3.57 3.84
N VAL A 54 -8.33 4.53 4.02
CA VAL A 54 -7.41 4.99 2.97
C VAL A 54 -6.00 4.92 3.52
N ASP A 55 -5.12 4.16 2.86
CA ASP A 55 -3.68 4.32 3.13
C ASP A 55 -3.14 5.45 2.26
N GLU A 56 -2.21 6.21 2.83
CA GLU A 56 -1.40 7.15 2.09
C GLU A 56 0.08 6.89 2.34
N PHE A 57 0.85 6.82 1.27
CA PHE A 57 2.31 6.71 1.35
C PHE A 57 2.97 7.92 0.74
N LEU A 58 3.87 8.56 1.48
CA LEU A 58 4.75 9.61 0.97
C LEU A 58 6.01 8.97 0.37
N VAL A 59 6.24 9.23 -0.91
CA VAL A 59 7.40 8.76 -1.66
C VAL A 59 8.46 9.86 -1.65
N LEU A 60 9.53 9.65 -0.89
CA LEU A 60 10.61 10.62 -0.70
C LEU A 60 11.80 10.41 -1.66
N GLY A 61 11.82 9.30 -2.40
CA GLY A 61 12.87 8.95 -3.36
C GLY A 61 12.79 7.46 -3.75
N HIS A 62 13.75 6.97 -4.53
CA HIS A 62 13.74 5.60 -5.08
C HIS A 62 13.72 4.48 -4.03
N SER A 63 14.02 4.77 -2.76
CA SER A 63 14.11 3.75 -1.70
C SER A 63 13.55 4.20 -0.35
N THR A 64 12.75 5.27 -0.31
CA THR A 64 12.20 5.78 0.96
C THR A 64 10.72 6.09 0.81
N ILE A 65 9.90 5.28 1.48
CA ILE A 65 8.44 5.40 1.53
C ILE A 65 8.03 5.44 3.00
N LEU A 66 7.23 6.43 3.38
CA LEU A 66 6.63 6.53 4.72
C LEU A 66 5.13 6.32 4.59
N ALA A 67 4.57 5.37 5.34
CA ALA A 67 3.14 5.18 5.49
C ALA A 67 2.57 6.17 6.52
N GLN A 68 1.40 6.76 6.24
CA GLN A 68 0.64 7.61 7.15
C GLN A 68 -0.71 7.00 7.48
#